data_AF-A0A0S7XT73-F1
#
_entry.id   AF-A0A0S7XT73-F1
#
_cell.length_a   1.000
_cell.length_b   1.000
_cell.length_c   1.000
_cell.angle_alpha   90.00
_cell.angle_beta   90.00
_cell.angle_gamma   90.00
#
_symmetry.space_group_name_H-M   'P 1'
#
loop_
_entity.id
_entity.type
_entity.pdbx_description
1 polymer ?
#
loop_
_entity_poly.entity_id
_entity_poly.type
_entity_poly.pdbx_seq_one_letter_code
_entity_poly.pdbx_strand_id
1 'polypeptide(L)'
;MRIAYITSMKRGLPSFIYRQIKTLFAHGLTVDIFTTKYAPGMYMPHDDWNCTHFRAAVVLLLQPFYFVRYFVHYVKLLPEAIWTNSLVDFLIAFNYIGKMKQCHRIHCNEGIHPFFIGYYCSKIRKLPLSVTIHADTFYVNPNPKLA
;
A
#
# COMPACT_ATOMS: atom_id res chain seq x y z
N MET A 1 -4.49 -17.37 6.24
CA MET A 1 -4.48 -16.46 5.07
C MET A 1 -3.66 -15.22 5.44
N ARG A 2 -2.81 -14.73 4.52
CA ARG A 2 -1.92 -13.57 4.76
C ARG A 2 -2.36 -12.36 3.96
N ILE A 3 -2.55 -11.22 4.62
CA ILE A 3 -3.11 -9.99 4.02
C ILE A 3 -2.02 -8.92 3.98
N ALA A 4 -1.80 -8.32 2.81
CA ALA A 4 -1.02 -7.10 2.68
C ALA A 4 -1.92 -5.90 3.01
N TYR A 5 -1.65 -5.23 4.12
CA TYR A 5 -2.45 -4.12 4.62
C TYR A 5 -1.73 -2.81 4.36
N ILE A 6 -2.23 -2.00 3.43
CA ILE A 6 -1.60 -0.73 3.02
C ILE A 6 -2.32 0.42 3.70
N THR A 7 -1.58 1.25 4.43
CA THR A 7 -2.14 2.37 5.17
C THR A 7 -1.14 3.53 5.36
N SER A 8 -1.62 4.65 5.88
CA SER A 8 -0.83 5.85 6.19
C SER A 8 -0.63 5.97 7.70
N MET A 9 0.61 6.01 8.18
CA MET A 9 0.95 6.18 9.59
C MET A 9 1.60 7.54 9.85
N LYS A 10 0.85 8.64 9.68
CA LYS A 10 1.38 10.00 9.92
C LYS A 10 1.63 10.32 11.40
N ARG A 11 0.96 9.63 12.32
CA ARG A 11 1.04 9.80 13.78
C ARG A 11 0.76 8.45 14.47
N GLY A 12 1.44 7.40 14.03
CA GLY A 12 1.07 6.02 14.30
C GLY A 12 -0.15 5.55 13.49
N LEU A 13 -0.65 4.36 13.79
CA LEU A 13 -1.89 3.84 13.23
C LEU A 13 -3.08 4.61 13.82
N PRO A 14 -4.09 4.96 13.01
CA PRO A 14 -5.38 5.34 13.54
C PRO A 14 -5.96 4.22 14.43
N SER A 15 -6.65 4.61 15.51
CA SER A 15 -7.18 3.66 16.51
C SER A 15 -8.07 2.59 15.91
N PHE A 16 -8.88 2.93 14.90
CA PHE A 16 -9.75 2.00 14.20
C PHE A 16 -8.96 0.97 13.38
N ILE A 17 -7.88 1.39 12.68
CA ILE A 17 -7.01 0.48 11.93
C ILE A 17 -6.31 -0.46 12.88
N TYR A 18 -5.73 0.08 13.95
CA TYR A 18 -5.04 -0.71 14.95
C TYR A 18 -5.94 -1.79 15.55
N ARG A 19 -7.17 -1.43 15.93
CA ARG A 19 -8.16 -2.41 16.44
C ARG A 19 -8.56 -3.42 15.38
N GLN A 20 -8.76 -3.00 14.14
CA GLN A 20 -9.10 -3.91 13.04
C GLN A 20 -7.99 -4.94 12.81
N ILE A 21 -6.73 -4.50 12.73
CA ILE A 21 -5.57 -5.39 12.56
C ILE A 21 -5.46 -6.35 13.74
N LYS A 22 -5.62 -5.85 14.98
CA LYS A 22 -5.62 -6.70 16.18
C LYS A 22 -6.70 -7.78 16.13
N THR A 23 -7.91 -7.42 15.69
CA THR A 23 -9.00 -8.38 15.51
C THR A 23 -8.68 -9.41 14.43
N LEU A 24 -8.05 -9.01 13.31
CA LEU A 24 -7.63 -9.95 12.26
C LEU A 24 -6.63 -10.98 12.81
N PHE A 25 -5.63 -10.53 13.57
CA PHE A 25 -4.69 -11.43 14.25
C PHE A 25 -5.40 -12.37 15.24
N ALA A 26 -6.36 -11.88 16.01
CA ALA A 26 -7.15 -12.70 16.93
C ALA A 26 -7.97 -13.81 16.22
N HIS A 27 -8.32 -13.62 14.94
CA HIS A 27 -8.98 -14.64 14.11
C HIS A 27 -8.00 -15.55 13.38
N GLY A 28 -6.70 -15.55 13.76
CA GLY A 28 -5.67 -16.40 13.15
C GLY A 28 -5.23 -15.97 11.75
N LEU A 29 -5.53 -14.72 11.35
CA LEU A 29 -5.03 -14.15 10.10
C LEU A 29 -3.67 -13.50 10.31
N THR A 30 -2.81 -13.56 9.31
CA THR A 30 -1.52 -12.87 9.32
C THR A 30 -1.61 -11.58 8.52
N VAL A 31 -1.11 -10.48 9.08
CA VAL A 31 -1.18 -9.16 8.45
C VAL A 31 0.23 -8.59 8.30
N ASP A 32 0.58 -8.23 7.06
CA ASP A 32 1.80 -7.47 6.76
C ASP A 32 1.41 -6.03 6.48
N ILE A 33 1.91 -5.11 7.30
CA ILE A 33 1.56 -3.69 7.23
C ILE A 33 2.55 -2.98 6.31
N PHE A 34 2.03 -2.22 5.36
CA PHE A 34 2.79 -1.42 4.39
C PHE A 34 2.39 0.05 4.54
N THR A 35 3.34 0.91 4.90
CA THR A 35 3.02 2.29 5.29
C THR A 35 3.41 3.30 4.22
N THR A 36 2.50 4.18 3.81
CA THR A 36 2.82 5.27 2.86
C THR A 36 3.50 6.46 3.53
N LYS A 37 3.24 6.66 4.81
CA LYS A 37 3.88 7.63 5.69
C LYS A 37 4.17 6.95 7.02
N TYR A 38 5.27 7.30 7.65
CA TYR A 38 5.67 6.70 8.91
C TYR A 38 6.15 7.77 9.88
N ALA A 39 5.51 7.83 11.04
CA ALA A 39 5.93 8.61 12.19
C ALA A 39 5.38 7.95 13.46
N PRO A 40 6.13 7.99 14.57
CA PRO A 40 5.69 7.42 15.84
C PRO A 40 4.43 8.11 16.35
N GLY A 41 3.61 7.39 17.11
CA GLY A 41 2.40 7.95 17.69
C GLY A 41 1.75 7.02 18.71
N MET A 42 0.49 7.30 19.03
CA MET A 42 -0.20 6.65 20.16
C MET A 42 -0.44 5.15 19.94
N TYR A 43 -0.81 4.74 18.73
CA TYR A 43 -0.98 3.33 18.39
C TYR A 43 0.13 2.89 17.44
N MET A 44 1.13 2.21 17.99
CA MET A 44 2.19 1.60 17.21
C MET A 44 1.84 0.14 16.89
N PRO A 45 2.28 -0.39 15.74
CA PRO A 45 2.32 -1.83 15.50
C PRO A 45 3.06 -2.51 16.64
N HIS A 46 2.61 -3.69 17.05
CA HIS A 46 3.37 -4.50 18.00
C HIS A 46 4.67 -5.01 17.35
N ASP A 47 5.66 -5.36 18.18
CA ASP A 47 6.98 -5.80 17.71
C ASP A 47 6.94 -7.10 16.90
N ASP A 48 5.91 -7.93 17.11
CA ASP A 48 5.63 -9.15 16.34
C ASP A 48 4.94 -8.87 15.00
N TRP A 49 4.47 -7.64 14.75
CA TRP A 49 3.81 -7.27 13.51
C TRP A 49 4.83 -6.87 12.44
N ASN A 50 4.72 -7.48 11.27
CA ASN A 50 5.57 -7.12 10.14
C ASN A 50 5.16 -5.75 9.58
N CYS A 51 5.87 -4.70 9.97
CA CYS A 51 5.64 -3.35 9.48
C CYS A 51 6.75 -2.91 8.52
N THR A 52 6.39 -2.75 7.25
CA THR A 52 7.26 -2.24 6.20
C THR A 52 6.96 -0.77 5.92
N HIS A 53 7.98 0.06 6.06
CA HIS A 53 8.02 1.41 5.49
C HIS A 53 8.97 1.45 4.29
N PHE A 54 8.72 2.35 3.35
CA PHE A 54 9.64 2.62 2.26
C PHE A 54 10.62 3.74 2.63
N ARG A 55 11.77 3.75 1.97
CA ARG A 55 12.72 4.87 1.98
C ARG A 55 12.79 5.44 0.57
N ALA A 56 12.50 6.73 0.41
CA ALA A 56 12.38 7.36 -0.91
C ALA A 56 13.63 7.13 -1.79
N ALA A 57 14.83 7.26 -1.22
CA ALA A 57 16.08 6.98 -1.93
C ALA A 57 16.16 5.52 -2.44
N VAL A 58 15.77 4.55 -1.62
CA VAL A 58 15.76 3.13 -2.01
C VAL A 58 14.73 2.87 -3.11
N VAL A 59 13.56 3.50 -3.02
CA VAL A 59 12.52 3.40 -4.05
C VAL A 59 13.08 3.86 -5.39
N LEU A 60 13.75 5.02 -5.45
CA LEU A 60 14.30 5.56 -6.70
C LEU A 60 15.46 4.72 -7.24
N LEU A 61 16.41 4.33 -6.38
CA LEU A 61 17.60 3.57 -6.79
C LEU A 61 17.26 2.19 -7.37
N LEU A 62 16.17 1.57 -6.92
CA LEU A 62 15.76 0.25 -7.39
C LEU A 62 14.87 0.28 -8.65
N GLN A 63 14.46 1.44 -9.15
CA GLN A 63 13.60 1.52 -10.34
C GLN A 63 14.22 0.89 -11.59
N PRO A 64 15.52 1.10 -11.92
CA PRO A 64 16.13 0.44 -13.07
C PRO A 64 16.07 -1.09 -12.96
N PHE A 65 16.27 -1.62 -11.75
CA PHE A 65 16.16 -3.06 -11.50
C PHE A 65 14.73 -3.56 -11.69
N TYR A 66 13.72 -2.85 -11.17
CA TYR A 66 12.32 -3.23 -11.33
C TYR A 66 11.83 -3.09 -12.77
N PHE A 67 12.34 -2.11 -13.51
CA PHE A 67 12.07 -1.94 -14.93
C PHE A 67 12.49 -3.18 -15.73
N VAL A 68 13.71 -3.66 -15.52
CA VAL A 68 14.19 -4.86 -16.22
C VAL A 68 13.43 -6.11 -15.75
N ARG A 69 13.23 -6.27 -14.44
CA ARG A 69 12.61 -7.49 -13.88
C ARG A 69 11.11 -7.62 -14.20
N TYR A 70 10.39 -6.50 -14.29
CA TYR A 70 8.93 -6.47 -14.48
C TYR A 70 8.54 -5.69 -15.73
N PHE A 71 9.39 -5.68 -16.75
CA PHE A 71 9.29 -4.87 -17.96
C PHE A 71 7.87 -4.71 -18.52
N VAL A 72 7.18 -5.83 -18.78
CA VAL A 72 5.81 -5.82 -19.33
C VAL A 72 4.83 -5.07 -18.44
N HIS A 73 4.86 -5.32 -17.12
CA HIS A 73 3.95 -4.65 -16.19
C HIS A 73 4.33 -3.19 -16.01
N TYR A 74 5.62 -2.89 -15.98
CA TYR A 74 6.14 -1.53 -15.83
C TYR A 74 5.70 -0.65 -17.00
N VAL A 75 5.94 -1.08 -18.24
CA VAL A 75 5.56 -0.34 -19.45
C VAL A 75 4.05 -0.21 -19.58
N LYS A 76 3.28 -1.24 -19.20
CA LYS A 76 1.81 -1.20 -19.27
C LYS A 76 1.18 -0.25 -18.26
N LEU A 77 1.69 -0.22 -17.02
CA LEU A 77 1.10 0.53 -15.92
C LEU A 77 1.64 1.97 -15.82
N LEU A 78 2.80 2.26 -16.41
CA LEU A 78 3.39 3.61 -16.40
C LEU A 78 2.48 4.69 -17.03
N PRO A 79 1.84 4.47 -18.20
CA PRO A 79 0.88 5.42 -18.74
C PRO A 79 -0.31 5.68 -17.81
N GLU A 80 -0.82 4.64 -17.15
CA GLU A 80 -1.91 4.78 -16.17
C GLU A 80 -1.47 5.67 -14.99
N ALA A 81 -0.24 5.48 -14.50
CA ALA A 81 0.32 6.28 -13.40
C ALA A 81 0.53 7.74 -13.76
N ILE A 82 0.95 8.03 -15.00
CA ILE A 82 1.09 9.40 -15.49
C ILE A 82 -0.29 10.05 -15.64
N TRP A 83 -1.25 9.36 -16.26
CA TRP A 83 -2.59 9.89 -16.50
C TRP A 83 -3.36 10.18 -15.19
N THR A 84 -3.15 9.35 -14.17
CA THR A 84 -3.79 9.49 -12.86
C THR A 84 -3.01 10.33 -11.86
N ASN A 85 -1.89 10.97 -12.27
CA ASN A 85 -0.98 11.72 -11.39
C ASN A 85 -0.51 10.91 -10.15
N SER A 86 -0.38 9.59 -10.29
CA SER A 86 -0.02 8.66 -9.21
C SER A 86 1.35 8.01 -9.44
N LEU A 87 2.24 8.70 -10.17
CA LEU A 87 3.58 8.19 -10.50
C LEU A 87 4.36 7.78 -9.25
N VAL A 88 4.31 8.55 -8.17
CA VAL A 88 5.00 8.22 -6.91
C VAL A 88 4.45 6.93 -6.30
N ASP A 89 3.13 6.76 -6.31
CA ASP A 89 2.44 5.56 -5.81
C ASP A 89 2.82 4.31 -6.61
N PHE A 90 2.95 4.47 -7.95
CA PHE A 90 3.47 3.44 -8.84
C PHE A 90 4.90 3.01 -8.48
N LEU A 91 5.82 3.96 -8.22
CA LEU A 91 7.19 3.62 -7.84
C LEU A 91 7.25 2.89 -6.49
N ILE A 92 6.44 3.32 -5.52
CA ILE A 92 6.33 2.67 -4.20
C ILE A 92 5.78 1.25 -4.34
N ALA A 93 4.79 1.03 -5.21
CA ALA A 93 4.22 -0.28 -5.45
C ALA A 93 5.29 -1.30 -5.90
N PHE A 94 6.21 -0.91 -6.79
CA PHE A 94 7.33 -1.76 -7.20
C PHE A 94 8.29 -2.10 -6.06
N ASN A 95 8.44 -1.23 -5.06
CA ASN A 95 9.20 -1.55 -3.86
C ASN A 95 8.48 -2.60 -2.99
N TYR A 96 7.15 -2.55 -2.93
CA TYR A 96 6.33 -3.40 -2.06
C TYR A 96 6.08 -4.80 -2.61
N ILE A 97 5.96 -4.97 -3.93
CA ILE A 97 5.68 -6.28 -4.54
C ILE A 97 6.70 -7.38 -4.15
N GLY A 98 7.96 -7.01 -3.89
CA GLY A 98 9.01 -7.95 -3.48
C GLY A 98 8.77 -8.56 -2.09
N LYS A 99 8.07 -7.82 -1.23
CA LYS A 99 7.73 -8.21 0.15
C LYS A 99 6.35 -8.87 0.25
N MET A 100 5.48 -8.68 -0.74
CA MET A 100 4.14 -9.27 -0.82
C MET A 100 4.12 -10.71 -1.39
N LYS A 101 5.24 -11.46 -1.34
CA LYS A 101 5.34 -12.78 -2.01
C LYS A 101 4.35 -13.82 -1.46
N GLN A 102 4.13 -13.81 -0.15
CA GLN A 102 3.26 -14.75 0.55
C GLN A 102 1.85 -14.20 0.84
N CYS A 103 1.56 -12.98 0.38
CA CYS A 103 0.26 -12.35 0.57
C CYS A 103 -0.76 -12.93 -0.41
N HIS A 104 -1.99 -13.12 0.08
CA HIS A 104 -3.12 -13.70 -0.66
C HIS A 104 -4.14 -12.65 -1.07
N ARG A 105 -4.18 -11.51 -0.36
CA ARG A 105 -5.08 -10.39 -0.60
C ARG A 105 -4.39 -9.09 -0.23
N ILE A 106 -4.74 -8.01 -0.94
CA ILE A 106 -4.35 -6.65 -0.61
C ILE A 106 -5.58 -5.95 -0.03
N HIS A 107 -5.41 -5.30 1.11
CA HIS A 107 -6.41 -4.46 1.73
C HIS A 107 -5.82 -3.07 1.95
N CYS A 108 -6.49 -2.04 1.44
CA CYS A 108 -6.08 -0.66 1.58
C CYS A 108 -7.03 0.07 2.52
N ASN A 109 -6.48 0.91 3.38
CA ASN A 109 -7.26 1.87 4.12
C ASN A 109 -7.10 3.24 3.46
N GLU A 110 -8.22 3.91 3.16
CA GLU A 110 -8.35 5.17 2.42
C GLU A 110 -8.28 5.02 0.89
N GLY A 111 -9.15 5.76 0.18
CA GLY A 111 -9.24 5.81 -1.28
C GLY A 111 -8.20 6.72 -1.96
N ILE A 112 -7.06 6.97 -1.31
CA ILE A 112 -6.00 7.90 -1.79
C ILE A 112 -4.71 7.13 -2.11
N HIS A 113 -3.53 7.63 -1.73
CA HIS A 113 -2.23 6.97 -1.97
C HIS A 113 -2.18 5.47 -1.62
N PRO A 114 -2.69 5.00 -0.46
CA PRO A 114 -2.69 3.56 -0.15
C PRO A 114 -3.45 2.74 -1.19
N PHE A 115 -4.57 3.26 -1.71
CA PHE A 115 -5.36 2.61 -2.74
C PHE A 115 -4.60 2.53 -4.07
N PHE A 116 -3.99 3.63 -4.55
CA PHE A 116 -3.21 3.61 -5.80
C PHE A 116 -2.03 2.64 -5.73
N ILE A 117 -1.31 2.61 -4.61
CA ILE A 117 -0.22 1.64 -4.39
C ILE A 117 -0.79 0.21 -4.44
N GLY A 118 -1.91 -0.04 -3.75
CA GLY A 118 -2.57 -1.35 -3.75
C GLY A 118 -3.08 -1.78 -5.13
N TYR A 119 -3.59 -0.84 -5.92
CA TYR A 119 -4.00 -1.05 -7.31
C TYR A 119 -2.84 -1.55 -8.17
N TYR A 120 -1.70 -0.86 -8.14
CA TYR A 120 -0.51 -1.29 -8.89
C TYR A 120 0.02 -2.64 -8.40
N CYS A 121 0.12 -2.83 -7.08
CA CYS A 121 0.53 -4.13 -6.52
C CYS A 121 -0.42 -5.27 -6.93
N SER A 122 -1.73 -5.02 -6.94
CA SER A 122 -2.75 -5.97 -7.37
C SER A 122 -2.59 -6.32 -8.85
N LYS A 123 -2.39 -5.33 -9.74
CA LYS A 123 -2.17 -5.57 -11.17
C LYS A 123 -0.90 -6.40 -11.44
N ILE A 124 0.18 -6.14 -10.70
CA ILE A 124 1.46 -6.85 -10.86
C ILE A 124 1.39 -8.28 -10.31
N ARG A 125 0.77 -8.48 -9.14
CA ARG A 125 0.75 -9.78 -8.44
C ARG A 125 -0.51 -10.61 -8.71
N LYS A 126 -1.50 -10.05 -9.42
CA LYS A 126 -2.83 -10.62 -9.64
C LYS A 126 -3.54 -11.01 -8.33
N LEU A 127 -3.38 -10.19 -7.30
CA LEU A 127 -4.01 -10.40 -5.99
C LEU A 127 -5.34 -9.65 -5.90
N PRO A 128 -6.38 -10.21 -5.25
CA PRO A 128 -7.61 -9.49 -4.98
C PRO A 128 -7.32 -8.25 -4.13
N LEU A 129 -7.91 -7.13 -4.53
CA LEU A 129 -7.79 -5.83 -3.86
C LEU A 129 -9.13 -5.49 -3.19
N SER A 130 -9.05 -5.00 -1.97
CA SER A 130 -10.18 -4.42 -1.25
C SER A 130 -9.75 -3.09 -0.65
N VAL A 131 -10.70 -2.16 -0.50
CA VAL A 131 -10.44 -0.85 0.10
C VAL A 131 -11.56 -0.50 1.07
N THR A 132 -11.20 0.05 2.22
CA THR A 132 -12.14 0.74 3.10
C THR A 132 -12.00 2.24 2.89
N ILE A 133 -13.08 2.88 2.42
CA ILE A 133 -13.16 4.32 2.20
C ILE A 133 -13.99 4.91 3.33
N HIS A 134 -13.42 5.89 4.04
CA HIS A 134 -14.11 6.62 5.09
C HIS A 134 -14.78 7.85 4.48
N ALA A 135 -15.93 8.27 5.02
CA ALA A 135 -16.76 9.31 4.41
C ALA A 135 -16.00 10.64 4.22
N ASP A 136 -15.11 10.97 5.15
CA ASP A 136 -14.22 12.14 5.12
C ASP A 136 -13.22 12.10 3.95
N THR A 137 -12.82 10.91 3.50
CA THR A 137 -11.86 10.77 2.38
C THR A 137 -12.48 10.99 1.00
N PHE A 138 -13.81 11.01 0.84
CA PHE A 138 -14.44 11.35 -0.45
C PHE A 138 -14.12 12.77 -0.91
N TYR A 139 -13.98 13.71 0.02
CA TYR A 139 -13.77 15.12 -0.29
C TYR A 139 -12.30 15.50 -0.49
N VAL A 140 -11.38 14.54 -0.34
CA VAL A 140 -9.92 14.78 -0.36
C VAL A 140 -9.22 13.95 -1.44
N ASN A 141 -9.95 13.55 -2.49
CA ASN A 141 -9.37 12.79 -3.60
C ASN A 141 -8.22 13.61 -4.23
N PRO A 142 -6.97 13.11 -4.21
CA PRO A 142 -5.84 13.83 -4.78
C PRO A 142 -5.90 13.92 -6.32
N ASN A 143 -6.80 13.17 -6.96
CA ASN A 143 -7.03 13.22 -8.40
C ASN A 143 -8.43 13.77 -8.74
N PRO A 144 -8.56 15.03 -9.18
CA PRO A 144 -9.84 15.64 -9.51
C PRO A 144 -10.50 15.05 -10.77
N LYS A 145 -9.76 14.26 -11.58
CA LYS A 145 -10.30 13.62 -12.80
C LYS A 145 -11.03 12.30 -12.52
N LEU A 146 -10.92 11.79 -11.29
CA LEU A 146 -11.58 10.57 -10.82
C LEU A 146 -12.48 10.86 -9.59
N ALA A 147 -12.84 12.12 -9.40
CA ALA A 147 -13.76 12.58 -8.36
C ALA A 147 -15.21 12.60 -8.89
#